data_AF-A0A7V6B5K4-F1
#
_entry.id   AF-A0A7V6B5K4-F1
#
_cell.length_a   1.000
_cell.length_b   1.000
_cell.length_c   1.000
_cell.angle_alpha   90.00
_cell.angle_beta   90.00
_cell.angle_gamma   90.00
#
_symmetry.space_group_name_H-M   'P 1'
#
loop_
_entity.id
_entity.type
_entity.pdbx_description
1 polymer ?
#
loop_
_entity_poly.entity_id
_entity_poly.type
_entity_poly.pdbx_seq_one_letter_code
_entity_poly.pdbx_strand_id
1 'polypeptide(L)'
;MDNDLQNPVPPPDVEITVTSFLEAVRLLRDMETEAQTPLRAKDPIFMARKKQIETYISVFLKSVEQKQPTFKLLETPQDFKLPVKAEVIFQDSVHFYEALKLSFGKGGIYIKTDMHMPIDSLLDLKVTLLAENVTFKVAGKVIWVNPRATQGRPAGLGIKFYKLSPLQRQVLEDFMAGLLPPDALPHLSE
;
A
#
# COMPACT_ATOMS: atom_id res chain seq x y z
N MET A 1 36.07 38.43 28.07
CA MET A 1 35.19 38.41 26.89
C MET A 1 34.73 36.97 26.76
N ASP A 2 33.61 36.71 27.42
CA ASP A 2 33.05 35.37 27.60
C ASP A 2 32.58 34.83 26.27
N ASN A 3 33.10 33.67 25.91
CA ASN A 3 32.71 32.92 24.73
C ASN A 3 31.64 31.93 25.21
N ASP A 4 30.39 32.38 25.26
CA ASP A 4 29.24 31.53 25.55
C ASP A 4 29.11 30.49 24.44
N LEU A 5 29.65 29.30 24.69
CA LEU A 5 29.36 28.08 23.97
C LEU A 5 27.88 27.76 24.20
N GLN A 6 27.00 28.32 23.37
CA GLN A 6 25.63 27.84 23.24
C GLN A 6 25.69 26.39 22.73
N ASN A 7 25.49 25.45 23.65
CA ASN A 7 25.15 24.08 23.32
C ASN A 7 23.99 24.11 22.32
N PRO A 8 24.00 23.27 21.26
CA PRO A 8 22.89 23.20 20.33
C PRO A 8 21.62 22.89 21.14
N VAL A 9 20.67 23.83 21.13
CA VAL A 9 19.35 23.61 21.70
C VAL A 9 18.76 22.42 20.93
N PRO A 10 18.46 21.29 21.59
CA PRO A 10 17.80 20.19 20.92
C PRO A 10 16.52 20.74 20.30
N PRO A 11 16.23 20.42 19.03
CA PRO A 11 15.01 20.93 18.40
C PRO A 11 13.82 20.56 19.29
N PRO A 12 12.84 21.48 19.44
CA PRO A 12 11.66 21.20 20.24
C PRO A 12 11.06 19.89 19.75
N ASP A 13 10.66 19.02 20.68
CA ASP A 13 9.87 17.83 20.39
C ASP A 13 8.58 18.29 19.70
N VAL A 14 8.63 18.43 18.38
CA VAL A 14 7.44 18.66 17.56
C VAL A 14 6.71 17.34 17.60
N GLU A 15 5.81 17.17 18.58
CA GLU A 15 4.85 16.07 18.59
C GLU A 15 4.17 16.05 17.22
N ILE A 16 4.51 15.04 16.42
CA ILE A 16 3.84 14.84 15.15
C ILE A 16 2.52 14.15 15.47
N THR A 17 1.45 14.93 15.49
CA THR A 17 0.09 14.38 15.58
C THR A 17 -0.30 13.84 14.21
N VAL A 18 0.15 12.63 13.88
CA VAL A 18 -0.40 11.85 12.77
C VAL A 18 -1.66 11.17 13.28
N THR A 19 -2.81 11.48 12.66
CA THR A 19 -4.11 10.94 13.09
C THR A 19 -4.46 9.62 12.42
N SER A 20 -3.82 9.33 11.28
CA SER A 20 -4.03 8.07 10.55
C SER A 20 -2.82 7.65 9.71
N PHE A 21 -2.77 6.37 9.34
CA PHE A 21 -1.72 5.82 8.48
C PHE A 21 -1.63 6.54 7.12
N LEU A 22 -2.77 6.79 6.45
CA LEU A 22 -2.78 7.43 5.13
C LEU A 22 -2.35 8.90 5.21
N GLU A 23 -2.68 9.60 6.29
CA GLU A 23 -2.16 10.94 6.55
C GLU A 23 -0.63 10.93 6.68
N ALA A 24 -0.08 9.93 7.39
CA ALA A 24 1.37 9.74 7.50
C ALA A 24 2.02 9.59 6.12
N VAL A 25 1.42 8.74 5.27
CA VAL A 25 1.89 8.50 3.89
C VAL A 25 1.89 9.78 3.08
N ARG A 26 0.79 10.55 3.13
CA ARG A 26 0.70 11.84 2.43
C ARG A 26 1.76 12.83 2.92
N LEU A 27 1.88 12.97 4.24
CA LEU A 27 2.86 13.87 4.85
C LEU A 27 4.29 13.50 4.44
N LEU A 28 4.63 12.20 4.44
CA LEU A 28 5.94 11.74 4.00
C LEU A 28 6.21 12.12 2.53
N ARG A 29 5.24 11.91 1.63
CA ARG A 29 5.35 12.26 0.22
C ARG A 29 5.62 13.77 0.04
N ASP A 30 4.89 14.62 0.75
CA ASP A 30 5.06 16.06 0.65
C ASP A 30 6.44 16.48 1.17
N MET A 31 6.90 15.86 2.27
CA MET A 31 8.25 16.05 2.78
C MET A 31 9.34 15.54 1.84
N GLU A 32 9.13 14.43 1.13
CA GLU A 32 10.05 13.94 0.10
C GLU A 32 10.19 14.90 -1.07
N THR A 33 9.11 15.60 -1.41
CA THR A 33 9.12 16.65 -2.43
C THR A 33 9.89 17.87 -1.94
N GLU A 34 9.59 18.34 -0.72
CA GLU A 34 10.30 19.45 -0.09
C GLU A 34 11.81 19.17 0.10
N ALA A 35 12.19 17.94 0.42
CA ALA A 35 13.58 17.50 0.62
C ALA A 35 14.47 17.71 -0.62
N GLN A 36 13.88 17.81 -1.82
CA GLN A 36 14.61 18.07 -3.06
C GLN A 36 15.11 19.52 -3.16
N THR A 37 14.59 20.43 -2.33
CA THR A 37 15.03 21.82 -2.30
C THR A 37 16.37 21.97 -1.56
N PRO A 38 17.28 22.86 -2.01
CA PRO A 38 18.58 23.05 -1.34
C PRO A 38 18.48 23.49 0.12
N LEU A 39 17.42 24.21 0.49
CA LEU A 39 17.15 24.66 1.85
C LEU A 39 16.82 23.48 2.78
N ARG A 40 15.90 22.61 2.38
CA ARG A 40 15.46 21.46 3.18
C ARG A 40 16.47 20.32 3.22
N ALA A 41 17.24 20.13 2.15
CA ALA A 41 18.23 19.06 2.06
C ALA A 41 19.32 19.13 3.15
N LYS A 42 19.59 20.33 3.70
CA LYS A 42 20.61 20.56 4.74
C LYS A 42 20.02 20.79 6.14
N ASP A 43 18.69 20.76 6.28
CA ASP A 43 18.01 21.03 7.54
C ASP A 43 17.94 19.75 8.40
N PRO A 44 18.72 19.64 9.50
CA PRO A 44 18.75 18.44 10.32
C PRO A 44 17.42 18.19 11.06
N ILE A 45 16.67 19.24 11.37
CA ILE A 45 15.37 19.14 12.06
C ILE A 45 14.35 18.55 11.08
N PHE A 46 14.33 19.06 9.85
CA PHE A 46 13.48 18.54 8.79
C PHE A 46 13.77 17.06 8.51
N MET A 47 15.05 16.67 8.43
CA MET A 47 15.46 15.28 8.22
C MET A 47 15.07 14.37 9.40
N ALA A 48 15.24 14.83 10.63
CA ALA A 48 14.80 14.09 11.82
C ALA A 48 13.29 13.88 11.81
N ARG A 49 12.51 14.91 11.48
CA ARG A 49 11.05 14.85 11.35
C ARG A 49 10.61 13.87 10.26
N LYS A 50 11.26 13.91 9.08
CA LYS A 50 10.99 12.98 7.98
C LYS A 50 11.19 11.53 8.43
N LYS A 51 12.33 11.27 9.08
CA LYS A 51 12.68 9.94 9.60
C LYS A 51 11.68 9.44 10.66
N GLN A 52 11.15 10.33 11.50
CA GLN A 52 10.10 9.96 12.46
C GLN A 52 8.84 9.45 11.76
N ILE A 53 8.39 10.12 10.69
CA ILE A 53 7.20 9.71 9.91
C ILE A 53 7.48 8.41 9.14
N GLU A 54 8.65 8.28 8.53
CA GLU A 54 9.09 7.02 7.90
C GLU A 54 9.05 5.85 8.90
N THR A 55 9.51 6.09 10.13
CA THR A 55 9.48 5.10 11.21
C THR A 55 8.04 4.74 11.60
N TYR A 56 7.17 5.74 11.77
CA TYR A 56 5.75 5.52 12.05
C TYR A 56 5.11 4.62 10.98
N ILE A 57 5.23 4.97 9.70
CA ILE A 57 4.70 4.16 8.59
C ILE A 57 5.29 2.74 8.61
N SER A 58 6.60 2.61 8.85
CA SER A 58 7.25 1.31 8.92
C SER A 58 6.69 0.42 10.02
N VAL A 59 6.33 0.96 11.18
CA VAL A 59 5.73 0.19 12.28
C VAL A 59 4.38 -0.40 11.84
N PHE A 60 3.52 0.39 11.21
CA PHE A 60 2.23 -0.09 10.71
C PHE A 60 2.39 -1.14 9.62
N LEU A 61 3.29 -0.93 8.65
CA LEU A 61 3.55 -1.92 7.60
C LEU A 61 4.10 -3.23 8.17
N LYS A 62 5.01 -3.17 9.15
CA LYS A 62 5.51 -4.36 9.84
C LYS A 62 4.40 -5.11 10.59
N SER A 63 3.41 -4.40 11.14
CA SER A 63 2.29 -5.03 11.85
C SER A 63 1.39 -5.89 10.95
N VAL A 64 1.39 -5.64 9.63
CA VAL A 64 0.62 -6.38 8.63
C VAL A 64 1.48 -7.27 7.72
N GLU A 65 2.82 -7.17 7.81
CA GLU A 65 3.76 -7.88 6.94
C GLU A 65 3.59 -9.41 6.97
N GLN A 66 3.29 -9.98 8.15
CA GLN A 66 3.10 -11.43 8.30
C GLN A 66 1.64 -11.87 8.13
N LYS A 67 0.69 -10.93 7.95
CA LYS A 67 -0.73 -11.25 7.81
C LYS A 67 -1.04 -11.68 6.38
N GLN A 68 -1.67 -12.84 6.23
CA GLN A 68 -2.29 -13.24 4.97
C GLN A 68 -3.74 -12.73 4.92
N PRO A 69 -4.19 -12.09 3.82
CA PRO A 69 -5.61 -11.82 3.63
C PRO A 69 -6.38 -13.14 3.44
N THR A 70 -7.69 -13.12 3.70
CA THR A 70 -8.53 -14.26 3.32
C THR A 70 -8.70 -14.24 1.80
N PHE A 71 -8.25 -15.28 1.11
CA PHE A 71 -8.40 -15.42 -0.34
C PHE A 71 -9.21 -16.67 -0.67
N LYS A 72 -10.30 -16.51 -1.42
CA LYS A 72 -11.26 -17.57 -1.77
C LYS A 72 -11.57 -17.56 -3.25
N LEU A 73 -11.65 -18.74 -3.85
CA LEU A 73 -12.24 -18.93 -5.17
C LEU A 73 -13.75 -19.10 -5.00
N LEU A 74 -14.54 -18.27 -5.65
CA LEU A 74 -15.99 -18.32 -5.62
C LEU A 74 -16.52 -19.21 -6.74
N GLU A 75 -16.02 -19.03 -7.95
CA GLU A 75 -16.38 -19.83 -9.12
C GLU A 75 -15.15 -20.00 -10.03
N THR A 76 -14.89 -21.24 -10.42
CA THR A 76 -13.83 -21.57 -11.40
C THR A 76 -14.49 -22.06 -12.68
N PRO A 77 -14.44 -21.29 -13.78
CA PRO A 77 -15.01 -21.70 -15.06
C PRO A 77 -14.33 -22.96 -15.61
N GLN A 78 -15.07 -23.75 -16.41
CA GLN A 78 -14.49 -24.87 -17.15
C GLN A 78 -13.58 -24.39 -18.30
N ASP A 79 -13.92 -23.26 -18.93
CA ASP A 79 -13.10 -22.62 -19.96
C ASP A 79 -12.05 -21.71 -19.31
N PHE A 80 -10.78 -22.06 -19.49
CA PHE A 80 -9.62 -21.32 -18.97
C PHE A 80 -9.51 -19.88 -19.51
N LYS A 81 -10.24 -19.54 -20.58
CA LYS A 81 -10.31 -18.17 -21.12
C LYS A 81 -11.25 -17.26 -20.35
N LEU A 82 -12.12 -17.82 -19.50
CA LEU A 82 -13.05 -17.03 -18.70
C LEU A 82 -12.42 -16.65 -17.35
N PRO A 83 -12.73 -15.45 -16.82
CA PRO A 83 -12.23 -15.05 -15.52
C PRO A 83 -12.72 -15.95 -14.37
N VAL A 84 -11.80 -16.34 -13.49
CA VAL A 84 -12.09 -16.98 -12.20
C VAL A 84 -12.67 -15.92 -11.27
N LYS A 85 -13.84 -16.16 -10.69
CA LYS A 85 -14.39 -15.26 -9.67
C LYS A 85 -13.71 -15.57 -8.34
N ALA A 86 -13.07 -14.57 -7.76
CA ALA A 86 -12.37 -14.71 -6.49
C ALA A 86 -12.72 -13.56 -5.54
N GLU A 87 -12.60 -13.82 -4.24
CA GLU A 87 -12.75 -12.81 -3.18
C GLU A 87 -11.47 -12.73 -2.37
N VAL A 88 -11.02 -11.51 -2.12
CA VAL A 88 -9.93 -11.22 -1.18
C VAL A 88 -10.43 -10.25 -0.12
N ILE A 89 -10.17 -10.59 1.14
CA ILE A 89 -10.59 -9.81 2.30
C ILE A 89 -9.36 -9.40 3.09
N PHE A 90 -9.14 -8.10 3.17
CA PHE A 90 -8.12 -7.45 4.00
C PHE A 90 -8.74 -7.00 5.32
N GLN A 91 -7.95 -7.06 6.39
CA GLN A 91 -8.43 -6.66 7.72
C GLN A 91 -8.78 -5.17 7.77
N ASP A 92 -7.95 -4.34 7.14
CA ASP A 92 -8.04 -2.89 7.13
C ASP A 92 -7.32 -2.31 5.90
N SER A 93 -7.40 -1.00 5.72
CA SER A 93 -6.72 -0.26 4.67
C SER A 93 -5.20 -0.35 4.71
N VAL A 94 -4.57 -0.54 5.88
CA VAL A 94 -3.11 -0.69 6.01
C VAL A 94 -2.68 -2.01 5.39
N HIS A 95 -3.42 -3.09 5.64
CA HIS A 95 -3.18 -4.41 5.05
C HIS A 95 -3.37 -4.38 3.53
N PHE A 96 -4.38 -3.69 3.03
CA PHE A 96 -4.59 -3.49 1.59
C PHE A 96 -3.47 -2.64 0.96
N TYR A 97 -3.08 -1.54 1.60
CA TYR A 97 -1.98 -0.68 1.14
C TYR A 97 -0.66 -1.47 1.02
N GLU A 98 -0.36 -2.32 2.00
CA GLU A 98 0.82 -3.17 1.97
C GLU A 98 0.79 -4.15 0.78
N ALA A 99 -0.36 -4.76 0.49
CA ALA A 99 -0.55 -5.62 -0.66
C ALA A 99 -0.35 -4.90 -2.01
N LEU A 100 -0.79 -3.65 -2.12
CA LEU A 100 -0.52 -2.80 -3.29
C LEU A 100 0.97 -2.46 -3.39
N LYS A 101 1.62 -2.12 -2.27
CA LYS A 101 3.05 -1.77 -2.22
C LYS A 101 3.96 -2.92 -2.63
N LEU A 102 3.58 -4.16 -2.31
CA LEU A 102 4.31 -5.36 -2.73
C LEU A 102 4.15 -5.69 -4.22
N SER A 103 3.18 -5.11 -4.91
CA SER A 103 2.92 -5.42 -6.32
C SER A 103 4.06 -4.97 -7.24
N PHE A 104 4.31 -5.75 -8.28
CA PHE A 104 5.32 -5.39 -9.29
C PHE A 104 4.79 -4.28 -10.20
N GLY A 105 5.01 -3.03 -9.79
CA GLY A 105 4.68 -1.82 -10.53
C GLY A 105 3.27 -1.27 -10.27
N LYS A 106 2.94 -0.12 -10.87
CA LYS A 106 1.65 0.56 -10.69
C LYS A 106 0.48 -0.28 -11.23
N GLY A 107 -0.66 -0.29 -10.53
CA GLY A 107 -1.89 -0.92 -11.04
C GLY A 107 -1.95 -2.44 -10.87
N GLY A 108 -1.41 -2.98 -9.78
CA GLY A 108 -1.54 -4.38 -9.42
C GLY A 108 -1.66 -4.56 -7.90
N ILE A 109 -1.73 -5.81 -7.48
CA ILE A 109 -1.78 -6.21 -6.08
C ILE A 109 -1.00 -7.50 -5.88
N TYR A 110 -0.34 -7.65 -4.74
CA TYR A 110 0.24 -8.91 -4.31
C TYR A 110 -0.63 -9.55 -3.22
N ILE A 111 -1.23 -10.70 -3.51
CA ILE A 111 -2.04 -11.45 -2.54
C ILE A 111 -1.15 -12.51 -1.90
N LYS A 112 -0.87 -12.36 -0.60
CA LYS A 112 -0.16 -13.39 0.18
C LYS A 112 -1.09 -14.57 0.41
N THR A 113 -0.75 -15.72 -0.14
CA THR A 113 -1.58 -16.92 -0.06
C THR A 113 -0.73 -18.14 -0.39
N ASP A 114 -1.09 -19.28 0.21
CA ASP A 114 -0.52 -20.59 -0.17
C ASP A 114 -1.27 -21.21 -1.37
N MET A 115 -2.32 -20.54 -1.86
CA MET A 115 -3.04 -20.97 -3.06
C MET A 115 -2.23 -20.67 -4.31
N HIS A 116 -2.05 -21.69 -5.15
CA HIS A 116 -1.38 -21.54 -6.43
C HIS A 116 -2.40 -21.39 -7.56
N MET A 117 -2.14 -20.46 -8.47
CA MET A 117 -2.90 -20.29 -9.70
C MET A 117 -1.95 -20.26 -10.89
N PRO A 118 -2.34 -20.80 -12.06
CA PRO A 118 -1.53 -20.67 -13.27
C PRO A 118 -1.27 -19.20 -13.61
N ILE A 119 -0.06 -18.89 -14.07
CA ILE A 119 0.23 -17.61 -14.71
C ILE A 119 -0.73 -17.42 -15.90
N ASP A 120 -1.08 -16.16 -16.17
CA ASP A 120 -2.08 -15.72 -17.15
C ASP A 120 -3.54 -16.05 -16.81
N SER A 121 -3.81 -16.66 -15.64
CA SER A 121 -5.19 -16.81 -15.16
C SER A 121 -5.86 -15.45 -15.01
N LEU A 122 -7.02 -15.30 -15.65
CA LEU A 122 -7.86 -14.12 -15.53
C LEU A 122 -8.72 -14.23 -14.27
N LEU A 123 -8.92 -13.12 -13.58
CA LEU A 123 -9.70 -13.03 -12.35
C LEU A 123 -10.68 -11.86 -12.41
N ASP A 124 -11.89 -12.11 -11.94
CA ASP A 124 -12.80 -11.06 -11.46
C ASP A 124 -12.73 -11.07 -9.92
N LEU A 125 -11.97 -10.13 -9.37
CA LEU A 125 -11.69 -10.04 -7.93
C LEU A 125 -12.68 -9.13 -7.24
N LYS A 126 -13.38 -9.65 -6.24
CA LYS A 126 -14.05 -8.86 -5.22
C LYS A 126 -13.06 -8.59 -4.09
N VAL A 127 -12.78 -7.32 -3.81
CA VAL A 127 -11.88 -6.87 -2.76
C VAL A 127 -12.70 -6.25 -1.63
N THR A 128 -12.45 -6.67 -0.40
CA THR A 128 -13.13 -6.18 0.80
C THR A 128 -12.11 -5.70 1.84
N LEU A 129 -12.36 -4.53 2.43
CA LEU A 129 -11.64 -4.01 3.59
C LEU A 129 -12.61 -4.06 4.78
N LEU A 130 -12.33 -4.93 5.76
CA LEU A 130 -13.29 -5.24 6.84
C LEU A 130 -13.53 -4.07 7.79
N ALA A 131 -12.46 -3.44 8.29
CA ALA A 131 -12.57 -2.38 9.27
C ALA A 131 -13.32 -1.16 8.73
N GLU A 132 -13.11 -0.83 7.46
CA GLU A 132 -13.76 0.30 6.78
C GLU A 132 -15.11 -0.06 6.17
N ASN A 133 -15.52 -1.33 6.18
CA ASN A 133 -16.74 -1.82 5.53
C ASN A 133 -16.83 -1.41 4.04
N VAL A 134 -15.69 -1.45 3.35
CA VAL A 134 -15.57 -1.08 1.93
C VAL A 134 -15.44 -2.34 1.08
N THR A 135 -16.12 -2.36 -0.07
CA THR A 135 -16.03 -3.46 -1.04
C THR A 135 -16.07 -2.92 -2.46
N PHE A 136 -15.23 -3.48 -3.34
CA PHE A 136 -15.16 -3.11 -4.75
C PHE A 136 -14.74 -4.31 -5.61
N LYS A 137 -14.84 -4.18 -6.93
CA LYS A 137 -14.47 -5.23 -7.89
C LYS A 137 -13.41 -4.72 -8.86
N VAL A 138 -12.45 -5.57 -9.18
CA VAL A 138 -11.40 -5.29 -10.17
C VAL A 138 -11.13 -6.54 -11.00
N ALA A 139 -10.89 -6.35 -12.30
CA ALA A 139 -10.40 -7.42 -13.16
C ALA A 139 -8.87 -7.49 -13.09
N GLY A 140 -8.32 -8.68 -12.92
CA GLY A 140 -6.89 -8.89 -12.68
C GLY A 140 -6.34 -10.15 -13.33
N LYS A 141 -5.10 -10.12 -13.78
CA LYS A 141 -4.41 -11.27 -14.38
C LYS A 141 -3.25 -11.69 -13.50
N VAL A 142 -3.12 -12.98 -13.22
CA VAL A 142 -1.94 -13.52 -12.53
C VAL A 142 -0.72 -13.35 -13.44
N ILE A 143 0.25 -12.56 -13.01
CA ILE A 143 1.51 -12.34 -13.76
C ILE A 143 2.73 -12.91 -13.02
N TRP A 144 2.57 -13.26 -11.75
CA TRP A 144 3.63 -13.80 -10.93
C TRP A 144 3.07 -14.78 -9.89
N VAL A 145 3.80 -15.85 -9.63
CA VAL A 145 3.50 -16.82 -8.57
C VAL A 145 4.78 -17.01 -7.77
N ASN A 146 4.72 -16.77 -6.46
CA ASN A 146 5.77 -17.16 -5.55
C ASN A 146 5.31 -18.37 -4.74
N PRO A 147 5.77 -19.59 -5.07
CA PRO A 147 5.24 -20.81 -4.47
C PRO A 147 5.73 -21.05 -3.03
N ARG A 148 6.73 -20.29 -2.56
CA ARG A 148 7.30 -20.45 -1.22
C ARG A 148 7.68 -19.11 -0.63
N ALA A 149 7.42 -18.96 0.66
CA ALA A 149 7.93 -17.83 1.42
C ALA A 149 9.46 -17.93 1.53
N THR A 150 10.14 -16.84 1.21
CA THR A 150 11.57 -16.64 1.49
C THR A 150 11.72 -15.34 2.29
N GLN A 151 12.91 -15.07 2.83
CA GLN A 151 13.12 -13.83 3.57
C GLN A 151 12.76 -12.61 2.71
N GLY A 152 11.82 -11.79 3.20
CA GLY A 152 11.34 -10.59 2.50
C GLY A 152 10.44 -10.84 1.29
N ARG A 153 10.09 -12.08 0.96
CA ARG A 153 9.16 -12.42 -0.14
C ARG A 153 8.18 -13.51 0.29
N PRO A 154 6.98 -13.16 0.76
CA PRO A 154 5.98 -14.12 1.19
C PRO A 154 5.48 -14.97 0.01
N ALA A 155 5.00 -16.19 0.27
CA ALA A 155 4.27 -16.96 -0.74
C ALA A 155 3.03 -16.18 -1.20
N GLY A 156 2.68 -16.29 -2.48
CA GLY A 156 1.52 -15.57 -2.99
C GLY A 156 1.49 -15.36 -4.50
N LEU A 157 0.55 -14.51 -4.91
CA LEU A 157 0.22 -14.24 -6.30
C LEU A 157 0.40 -12.74 -6.58
N GLY A 158 1.18 -12.42 -7.61
CA GLY A 158 1.23 -11.07 -8.18
C GLY A 158 0.18 -10.94 -9.27
N ILE A 159 -0.77 -10.04 -9.06
CA ILE A 159 -1.91 -9.84 -9.95
C ILE A 159 -1.83 -8.44 -10.53
N LYS A 160 -1.85 -8.35 -11.87
CA LYS A 160 -1.91 -7.08 -12.59
C LYS A 160 -3.36 -6.76 -12.91
N PHE A 161 -3.84 -5.59 -12.50
CA PHE A 161 -5.16 -5.14 -12.91
C PHE A 161 -5.16 -4.82 -14.40
N TYR A 162 -6.11 -5.38 -15.13
CA TYR A 162 -6.33 -5.10 -16.55
C TYR A 162 -7.75 -4.58 -16.71
N LYS A 163 -7.97 -3.60 -17.60
CA LYS A 163 -9.21 -2.83 -17.77
C LYS A 163 -9.43 -1.66 -16.79
N LEU A 164 -8.42 -1.22 -16.04
CA LEU A 164 -8.55 0.06 -15.32
C LEU A 164 -8.63 1.24 -16.31
N SER A 165 -9.63 2.09 -16.17
CA SER A 165 -9.71 3.39 -16.85
C SER A 165 -8.64 4.36 -16.31
N PRO A 166 -8.30 5.45 -17.01
CA PRO A 166 -7.39 6.47 -16.48
C PRO A 166 -7.84 7.01 -15.12
N LEU A 167 -9.15 7.20 -14.91
CA LEU A 167 -9.72 7.65 -13.65
C LEU A 167 -9.52 6.62 -12.54
N GLN A 168 -9.80 5.34 -12.79
CA GLN A 168 -9.60 4.27 -11.81
C GLN A 168 -8.12 4.09 -11.46
N ARG A 169 -7.21 4.26 -12.42
CA ARG A 169 -5.76 4.30 -12.14
C ARG A 169 -5.41 5.46 -11.21
N GLN A 170 -5.97 6.64 -11.47
CA GLN A 170 -5.77 7.81 -10.63
C GLN A 170 -6.27 7.57 -9.20
N VAL A 171 -7.46 6.95 -9.02
CA VAL A 171 -7.98 6.57 -7.69
C VAL A 171 -6.97 5.68 -6.93
N LEU A 172 -6.38 4.69 -7.59
CA LEU A 172 -5.38 3.82 -6.96
C LEU A 172 -4.09 4.57 -6.63
N GLU A 173 -3.63 5.45 -7.53
CA GLU A 173 -2.43 6.26 -7.31
C GLU A 173 -2.62 7.27 -6.16
N ASP A 174 -3.78 7.92 -6.09
CA ASP A 174 -4.11 8.88 -5.05
C ASP A 174 -4.30 8.20 -3.70
N PHE A 175 -4.92 7.02 -3.65
CA PHE A 175 -4.97 6.20 -2.43
C PHE A 175 -3.55 5.84 -1.95
N MET A 176 -2.68 5.39 -2.86
CA MET A 176 -1.29 5.05 -2.52
C MET A 176 -0.45 6.28 -2.10
N ALA A 177 -0.83 7.47 -2.55
CA ALA A 177 -0.25 8.75 -2.15
C ALA A 177 -0.84 9.29 -0.83
N GLY A 178 -1.82 8.62 -0.24
CA GLY A 178 -2.52 9.10 0.97
C GLY A 178 -3.46 10.29 0.72
N LEU A 179 -3.80 10.56 -0.55
CA LEU A 179 -4.67 11.67 -0.96
C LEU A 179 -6.16 11.31 -0.91
N LEU A 180 -6.49 10.02 -1.02
CA LEU A 180 -7.86 9.52 -0.93
C LEU A 180 -8.07 8.58 0.27
N PRO A 181 -9.22 8.68 0.96
CA PRO A 181 -9.59 7.72 2.00
C PRO A 181 -10.07 6.39 1.40
N PRO A 182 -10.17 5.32 2.21
CA PRO A 182 -10.66 4.02 1.77
C PRO A 182 -12.07 4.06 1.15
N ASP A 183 -12.93 4.98 1.59
CA ASP A 183 -14.30 5.15 1.09
C ASP A 183 -14.38 5.57 -0.39
N ALA A 184 -13.27 6.01 -0.99
CA ALA A 184 -13.17 6.30 -2.42
C ALA A 184 -12.82 5.07 -3.28
N LEU A 185 -12.39 3.95 -2.67
CA LEU A 185 -12.03 2.73 -3.40
C LEU A 185 -13.19 2.07 -4.17
N PRO A 186 -14.48 2.20 -3.79
CA PRO A 186 -15.60 1.73 -4.61
C PRO A 186 -15.59 2.25 -6.06
N HIS A 187 -15.03 3.43 -6.33
CA HIS A 187 -14.87 4.00 -7.67
C HIS A 187 -13.94 3.16 -8.59
N LEU A 188 -13.22 2.17 -8.05
CA LEU A 188 -12.49 1.18 -8.85
C LEU A 188 -13.40 0.19 -9.60
N SER A 189 -14.69 0.14 -9.25
CA SER A 189 -15.68 -0.74 -9.89
C SER A 189 -16.50 -0.03 -10.98
N GLU A 190 -16.37 1.29 -11.09
CA GLU A 190 -17.22 2.16 -11.92
C GLU A 190 -16.78 2.25 -13.39
#